data_AF-A0A9X5XJQ5-F1
#
_entry.id   AF-A0A9X5XJQ5-F1
#
_cell.length_a   1.000
_cell.length_b   1.000
_cell.length_c   1.000
_cell.angle_alpha   90.00
_cell.angle_beta   90.00
_cell.angle_gamma   90.00
#
_symmetry.space_group_name_H-M   'P 1'
#
loop_
_entity.id
_entity.type
_entity.pdbx_description
1 polymer ?
#
loop_
_entity_poly.entity_id
_entity_poly.type
_entity_poly.pdbx_seq_one_letter_code
_entity_poly.pdbx_strand_id
1 'polypeptide(L)'
;MDSSDSAEPLEREPSTPAPRWRAWLLEGLSEQSAKHPGPHATPDAEHQGHKWWRVMCLTGVDYFSTLGYQPGIAALAAGLLSPLATLVLIGLTLLGALPVYRRVAKESPHGEGSIAMLERLLPWWAGKIFVLVLLGFAATDFLITITLSGADASAHVVENPFAPHWMHGGNTWITLLLIAALGAVFLKGFKEAIGIAVALVATYLTLNVVVLAVSAWQVLSHPVKIGDWTDAMTAEHSSPLAMIGVALLVFPKLALGMSGFETGVAVMP
;
A
#
# COMPACT_ATOMS: atom_id res chain seq x y z
N MET A 1 40.67 3.97 65.48
CA MET A 1 40.09 5.28 65.89
C MET A 1 39.97 6.08 64.61
N ASP A 2 38.75 6.15 64.10
CA ASP A 2 38.18 6.90 62.97
C ASP A 2 39.01 7.23 61.72
N SER A 3 38.75 6.43 60.69
CA SER A 3 38.79 6.76 59.27
C SER A 3 37.52 7.55 58.89
N SER A 4 37.65 8.86 58.70
CA SER A 4 36.62 9.70 58.07
C SER A 4 36.94 9.86 56.58
N ASP A 5 36.35 8.99 55.77
CA ASP A 5 36.36 9.05 54.31
C ASP A 5 35.31 10.09 53.87
N SER A 6 35.76 11.30 53.54
CA SER A 6 34.91 12.37 53.03
C SER A 6 34.61 12.12 51.55
N ALA A 7 33.45 11.51 51.29
CA ALA A 7 32.92 11.36 49.94
C ALA A 7 32.60 12.74 49.33
N GLU A 8 33.40 13.16 48.34
CA GLU A 8 33.02 14.24 47.42
C GLU A 8 31.80 13.82 46.59
N PRO A 9 30.82 14.72 46.36
CA PRO A 9 29.74 14.45 45.43
C PRO A 9 30.28 14.52 44.00
N LEU A 10 30.22 13.41 43.26
CA LEU A 10 30.47 13.36 41.82
C LEU A 10 29.56 14.37 41.10
N GLU A 11 30.13 15.50 40.67
CA GLU A 11 29.49 16.42 39.75
C GLU A 11 29.15 15.65 38.47
N ARG A 12 27.84 15.50 38.18
CA ARG A 12 27.40 15.01 36.88
C ARG A 12 27.71 16.08 35.86
N GLU A 13 28.65 15.78 34.95
CA GLU A 13 28.82 16.59 33.75
C GLU A 13 27.49 16.73 33.00
N PRO A 14 27.13 17.93 32.54
CA PRO A 14 25.94 18.11 31.72
C PRO A 14 26.15 17.40 30.38
N SER A 15 25.33 16.39 30.11
CA SER A 15 25.31 15.71 28.82
C SER A 15 25.01 16.72 27.70
N THR A 16 25.99 16.93 26.83
CA THR A 16 25.85 17.81 25.66
C THR A 16 24.62 17.39 24.85
N PRO A 17 23.63 18.27 24.60
CA PRO A 17 22.46 17.89 23.84
C PRO A 17 22.88 17.52 22.42
N ALA A 18 22.55 16.29 22.01
CA ALA A 18 22.79 15.82 20.64
C ALA A 18 22.12 16.79 19.65
N PRO A 19 22.74 17.08 18.49
CA PRO A 19 22.16 18.00 17.53
C PRO A 19 20.78 17.48 17.09
N ARG A 20 19.79 18.39 16.99
CA ARG A 20 18.36 18.05 16.79
C ARG A 20 18.09 17.11 15.62
N TRP A 21 18.92 17.13 14.58
CA TRP A 21 18.82 16.22 13.44
C TRP A 21 19.28 14.79 13.76
N ARG A 22 20.28 14.61 14.62
CA ARG A 22 20.68 13.28 15.13
C ARG A 22 19.65 12.75 16.11
N ALA A 23 19.14 13.60 16.99
CA ALA A 23 18.05 13.22 17.89
C ALA A 23 16.83 12.77 17.08
N TRP A 24 16.42 13.57 16.09
CA TRP A 24 15.32 13.25 15.17
C TRP A 24 15.56 11.97 14.34
N LEU A 25 16.77 11.72 13.86
CA LEU A 25 17.11 10.52 13.08
C LEU A 25 17.25 9.26 13.94
N LEU A 26 17.54 9.43 15.24
CA LEU A 26 17.65 8.34 16.22
C LEU A 26 16.35 8.12 17.01
N GLU A 27 15.36 9.00 16.84
CA GLU A 27 14.02 8.90 17.39
C GLU A 27 13.33 7.67 16.75
N GLY A 28 13.21 6.58 17.53
CA GLY A 28 12.68 5.29 17.08
C GLY A 28 13.68 4.13 17.09
N LEU A 29 15.00 4.41 16.94
CA LEU A 29 16.06 3.41 17.14
C LEU A 29 16.32 3.14 18.63
N SER A 30 16.12 4.16 19.47
CA SER A 30 16.17 4.06 20.94
C SER A 30 15.06 3.15 21.49
N GLU A 31 13.87 3.16 20.90
CA GLU A 31 12.75 2.30 21.27
C GLU A 31 13.04 0.82 20.97
N GLN A 32 13.76 0.52 19.89
CA GLN A 32 14.13 -0.85 19.53
C GLN A 32 15.22 -1.41 20.45
N SER A 33 16.13 -0.55 20.94
CA SER A 33 17.17 -0.89 21.91
C SER A 33 16.62 -1.05 23.35
N ALA A 34 15.44 -0.49 23.64
CA ALA A 34 14.76 -0.61 24.92
C ALA A 34 14.11 -1.99 25.18
N LYS A 35 14.18 -2.94 24.24
CA LYS A 35 13.74 -4.34 24.45
C LYS A 35 14.59 -5.12 25.48
N HIS A 36 15.62 -4.51 26.07
CA HIS A 36 16.32 -5.05 27.25
C HIS A 36 16.15 -4.06 28.41
N PRO A 37 15.04 -4.15 29.17
CA PRO A 37 14.80 -3.22 30.26
C PRO A 37 15.79 -3.48 31.40
N GLY A 38 16.62 -2.50 31.69
CA GLY A 38 17.41 -2.46 32.92
C GLY A 38 16.52 -2.27 34.15
N PRO A 39 17.05 -2.47 35.38
CA PRO A 39 16.26 -2.52 36.63
C PRO A 39 15.49 -1.25 37.02
N HIS A 40 15.55 -0.19 36.21
CA HIS A 40 14.93 1.12 36.48
C HIS A 40 14.06 1.64 35.32
N ALA A 41 13.63 0.78 34.39
CA ALA A 41 12.70 1.19 33.35
C ALA A 41 11.32 1.51 33.96
N THR A 42 10.89 2.77 33.82
CA THR A 42 9.50 3.18 34.06
C THR A 42 8.58 2.40 33.13
N PRO A 43 7.43 1.87 33.60
CA PRO A 43 6.50 1.19 32.71
C PRO A 43 6.00 2.18 31.65
N ASP A 44 6.20 1.84 30.37
CA ASP A 44 5.74 2.64 29.24
C ASP A 44 4.24 2.89 29.34
N ALA A 45 3.83 4.13 29.04
CA ALA A 45 2.44 4.43 28.74
C ALA A 45 2.01 3.47 27.62
N GLU A 46 0.92 2.73 27.84
CA GLU A 46 0.31 1.84 26.85
C GLU A 46 0.40 2.45 25.45
N HIS A 47 0.96 1.71 24.50
CA HIS A 47 0.95 2.06 23.10
C HIS A 47 -0.49 2.38 22.71
N GLN A 48 -0.84 3.68 22.66
CA GLN A 48 -2.18 4.09 22.26
C GLN A 48 -2.32 3.74 20.78
N GLY A 49 -2.87 2.55 20.51
CA GLY A 49 -3.10 2.05 19.16
C GLY A 49 -3.76 3.13 18.31
N HIS A 50 -3.20 3.38 17.14
CA HIS A 50 -3.81 4.31 16.19
C HIS A 50 -5.18 3.79 15.75
N LYS A 51 -6.15 4.71 15.61
CA LYS A 51 -7.50 4.34 15.15
C LYS A 51 -7.40 3.61 13.80
N TRP A 52 -7.99 2.41 13.70
CA TRP A 52 -7.87 1.51 12.54
C TRP A 52 -8.14 2.17 11.19
N TRP A 53 -9.11 3.10 11.12
CA TRP A 53 -9.43 3.82 9.88
C TRP A 53 -8.29 4.71 9.38
N ARG A 54 -7.45 5.25 10.29
CA ARG A 54 -6.26 6.04 9.91
C ARG A 54 -5.19 5.15 9.32
N VAL A 55 -4.99 3.99 9.93
CA VAL A 55 -4.07 2.97 9.42
C VAL A 55 -4.55 2.49 8.07
N MET A 56 -5.84 2.20 7.90
CA MET A 56 -6.41 1.83 6.60
C MET A 56 -6.36 2.92 5.54
N CYS A 57 -6.51 4.20 5.89
CA CYS A 57 -6.32 5.27 4.90
C CYS A 57 -4.86 5.37 4.45
N LEU A 58 -3.90 5.12 5.35
CA LEU A 58 -2.48 5.14 5.02
C LEU A 58 -2.06 3.90 4.21
N THR A 59 -2.40 2.70 4.69
CA THR A 59 -2.04 1.43 4.03
C THR A 59 -2.91 1.14 2.81
N GLY A 60 -4.15 1.63 2.80
CA GLY A 60 -5.11 1.44 1.72
C GLY A 60 -5.02 2.49 0.62
N VAL A 61 -4.17 3.53 0.72
CA VAL A 61 -4.04 4.53 -0.36
C VAL A 61 -3.69 3.88 -1.70
N ASP A 62 -2.84 2.86 -1.65
CA ASP A 62 -2.38 2.08 -2.79
C ASP A 62 -3.41 1.06 -3.28
N TYR A 63 -4.23 0.54 -2.36
CA TYR A 63 -5.34 -0.32 -2.73
C TYR A 63 -6.51 0.47 -3.35
N PHE A 64 -6.80 1.66 -2.84
CA PHE A 64 -7.88 2.50 -3.37
C PHE A 64 -7.53 3.10 -4.73
N SER A 65 -6.26 3.41 -5.00
CA SER A 65 -5.83 3.91 -6.31
C SER A 65 -6.15 2.94 -7.45
N THR A 66 -6.15 1.63 -7.17
CA THR A 66 -6.56 0.55 -8.09
C THR A 66 -7.94 0.80 -8.71
N LEU A 67 -8.86 1.46 -8.00
CA LEU A 67 -10.18 1.82 -8.54
C LEU A 67 -10.10 2.76 -9.74
N GLY A 68 -9.03 3.55 -9.85
CA GLY A 68 -8.85 4.57 -10.89
C GLY A 68 -8.43 4.00 -12.23
N TYR A 69 -7.63 2.93 -12.25
CA TYR A 69 -7.05 2.39 -13.49
C TYR A 69 -7.53 0.98 -13.82
N GLN A 70 -7.89 0.14 -12.84
CA GLN A 70 -8.32 -1.23 -13.09
C GLN A 70 -9.54 -1.34 -14.03
N PRO A 71 -10.59 -0.50 -13.92
CA PRO A 71 -11.70 -0.54 -14.87
C PRO A 71 -11.28 -0.18 -16.31
N GLY A 72 -10.35 0.77 -16.47
CA GLY A 72 -9.79 1.16 -17.76
C GLY A 72 -8.93 0.05 -18.37
N ILE A 73 -8.05 -0.56 -17.58
CA ILE A 73 -7.24 -1.71 -18.01
C ILE A 73 -8.14 -2.89 -18.39
N ALA A 74 -9.20 -3.15 -17.62
CA ALA A 74 -10.16 -4.21 -17.94
C ALA A 74 -10.87 -3.97 -19.26
N ALA A 75 -11.34 -2.74 -19.51
CA ALA A 75 -11.95 -2.36 -20.78
C ALA A 75 -10.96 -2.50 -21.96
N LEU A 76 -9.71 -2.06 -21.80
CA LEU A 76 -8.69 -2.15 -22.84
C LEU A 76 -8.24 -3.59 -23.12
N ALA A 77 -8.14 -4.43 -22.09
CA ALA A 77 -7.60 -5.78 -22.20
C ALA A 77 -8.66 -6.83 -22.56
N ALA A 78 -9.90 -6.65 -22.12
CA ALA A 78 -10.98 -7.62 -22.29
C ALA A 78 -12.16 -7.08 -23.13
N GLY A 79 -12.20 -5.79 -23.48
CA GLY A 79 -13.25 -5.21 -24.32
C GLY A 79 -14.65 -5.45 -23.75
N LEU A 80 -15.51 -6.08 -24.55
CA LEU A 80 -16.86 -6.48 -24.15
C LEU A 80 -16.87 -7.49 -22.99
N LEU A 81 -15.80 -8.25 -22.76
CA LEU A 81 -15.71 -9.18 -21.63
C LEU A 81 -15.31 -8.51 -20.30
N SER A 82 -15.07 -7.20 -20.27
CA SER A 82 -14.52 -6.50 -19.10
C SER A 82 -15.31 -6.67 -17.79
N PRO A 83 -16.65 -6.68 -17.74
CA PRO A 83 -17.40 -6.92 -16.51
C PRO A 83 -17.26 -8.36 -16.04
N LEU A 84 -17.28 -9.33 -16.96
CA LEU A 84 -17.08 -10.74 -16.62
C LEU A 84 -15.67 -10.97 -16.07
N ALA A 85 -14.66 -10.40 -16.72
CA ALA A 85 -13.27 -10.49 -16.26
C ALA A 85 -13.08 -9.84 -14.88
N THR A 86 -13.76 -8.72 -14.62
CA THR A 86 -13.76 -8.06 -13.31
C THR A 86 -14.46 -8.92 -12.25
N LEU A 87 -15.58 -9.58 -12.59
CA LEU A 87 -16.25 -10.50 -11.66
C LEU A 87 -15.39 -11.74 -11.33
N VAL A 88 -14.67 -12.29 -12.32
CA VAL A 88 -13.71 -13.38 -12.10
C VAL A 88 -12.60 -12.92 -11.16
N LEU A 89 -12.06 -11.72 -11.35
CA LEU A 89 -11.05 -11.13 -10.48
C LEU A 89 -11.55 -10.99 -9.04
N ILE A 90 -12.75 -10.43 -8.86
CA ILE A 90 -13.41 -10.33 -7.55
C ILE A 90 -13.57 -11.71 -6.91
N GLY A 91 -14.03 -12.70 -7.68
CA GLY A 91 -14.18 -14.09 -7.23
C GLY A 91 -12.86 -14.70 -6.75
N LEU A 92 -11.78 -14.53 -7.51
CA LEU A 92 -10.44 -14.99 -7.15
C LEU A 92 -9.91 -14.31 -5.89
N THR A 93 -10.14 -13.00 -5.74
CA THR A 93 -9.77 -12.27 -4.53
C THR A 93 -10.54 -12.77 -3.30
N LEU A 94 -11.85 -12.95 -3.41
CA LEU A 94 -12.70 -13.34 -2.28
C LEU A 94 -12.53 -14.82 -1.90
N LEU A 95 -12.32 -15.71 -2.87
CA LEU A 95 -12.24 -17.16 -2.64
C LEU A 95 -10.80 -17.68 -2.52
N GLY A 96 -9.82 -16.97 -3.10
CA GLY A 96 -8.40 -17.33 -3.03
C GLY A 96 -7.68 -16.50 -1.98
N ALA A 97 -7.60 -15.19 -2.17
CA ALA A 97 -6.78 -14.33 -1.33
C ALA A 97 -7.35 -14.16 0.09
N LEU A 98 -8.63 -13.77 0.22
CA LEU A 98 -9.25 -13.49 1.52
C LEU A 98 -9.15 -14.64 2.55
N PRO A 99 -9.39 -15.93 2.23
CA PRO A 99 -9.23 -17.00 3.21
C PRO A 99 -7.77 -17.18 3.63
N VAL A 100 -6.81 -17.01 2.72
CA VAL A 100 -5.37 -17.06 3.03
C VAL A 100 -5.01 -15.93 3.99
N TYR A 101 -5.41 -14.69 3.68
CA TYR A 101 -5.22 -13.53 4.56
C TYR A 101 -5.82 -13.74 5.95
N ARG A 102 -7.06 -14.25 6.03
CA ARG A 102 -7.72 -14.57 7.30
C ARG A 102 -6.96 -15.63 8.09
N ARG A 103 -6.28 -16.57 7.42
CA ARG A 103 -5.47 -17.58 8.10
C ARG A 103 -4.17 -16.99 8.64
N VAL A 104 -3.46 -16.22 7.81
CA VAL A 104 -2.21 -15.55 8.20
C VAL A 104 -2.44 -14.59 9.36
N ALA A 105 -3.49 -13.76 9.30
CA ALA A 105 -3.82 -12.83 10.38
C ALA A 105 -4.17 -13.54 11.72
N LYS A 106 -4.72 -14.76 11.66
CA LYS A 106 -4.97 -15.58 12.86
C LYS A 106 -3.69 -16.22 13.42
N GLU A 107 -2.76 -16.60 12.55
CA GLU A 107 -1.50 -17.26 12.93
C GLU A 107 -0.39 -16.27 13.33
N SER A 108 -0.47 -15.00 12.90
CA SER A 108 0.48 -13.94 13.23
C SER A 108 -0.21 -12.73 13.90
N PRO A 109 -0.62 -12.82 15.18
CA PRO A 109 -1.31 -11.74 15.89
C PRO A 109 -0.41 -10.56 16.28
N HIS A 110 0.91 -10.72 16.19
CA HIS A 110 1.91 -9.74 16.63
C HIS A 110 2.54 -8.97 15.46
N GLY A 111 1.97 -9.06 14.26
CA GLY A 111 2.41 -8.29 13.10
C GLY A 111 3.73 -8.72 12.46
N GLU A 112 4.21 -9.95 12.72
CA GLU A 112 5.46 -10.44 12.10
C GLU A 112 5.28 -10.84 10.61
N GLY A 113 4.08 -10.67 10.05
CA GLY A 113 3.75 -10.97 8.66
C GLY A 113 3.83 -12.47 8.32
N SER A 114 3.72 -12.80 7.02
CA SER A 114 3.92 -14.16 6.52
C SER A 114 5.39 -14.61 6.58
N ILE A 115 6.33 -13.66 6.52
CA ILE A 115 7.77 -13.93 6.41
C ILE A 115 8.31 -14.61 7.69
N ALA A 116 7.97 -14.09 8.87
CA ALA A 116 8.40 -14.69 10.12
C ALA A 116 7.69 -16.03 10.42
N MET A 117 6.47 -16.22 9.91
CA MET A 117 5.77 -17.50 9.99
C MET A 117 6.49 -18.57 9.13
N LEU A 118 6.92 -18.23 7.91
CA LEU A 118 7.65 -19.16 7.04
C LEU A 118 9.09 -19.41 7.50
N GLU A 119 9.75 -18.46 8.16
CA GLU A 119 11.08 -18.67 8.74
C GLU A 119 11.08 -19.79 9.80
N ARG A 120 10.00 -19.91 10.59
CA ARG A 120 9.88 -20.95 11.63
C ARG A 120 9.65 -22.36 11.09
N LEU A 121 9.23 -22.49 9.81
CA LEU A 121 8.89 -23.77 9.19
C LEU A 121 10.04 -24.40 8.40
N LEU A 122 11.10 -23.65 8.08
CA LEU A 122 12.21 -24.11 7.24
C LEU A 122 13.52 -24.26 8.03
N PRO A 123 14.26 -25.38 7.88
CA PRO A 123 15.49 -25.61 8.63
C PRO A 123 16.65 -24.73 8.15
N TRP A 124 17.34 -24.14 9.14
CA TRP A 124 18.68 -23.56 9.06
C TRP A 124 18.90 -22.53 7.92
N TRP A 125 19.71 -22.82 6.91
CA TRP A 125 20.03 -21.85 5.84
C TRP A 125 18.94 -21.67 4.78
N ALA A 126 18.07 -22.67 4.59
CA ALA A 126 17.00 -22.57 3.59
C ALA A 126 16.01 -21.46 3.97
N GLY A 127 15.71 -21.31 5.26
CA GLY A 127 14.88 -20.21 5.76
C GLY A 127 15.49 -18.85 5.47
N LYS A 128 16.79 -18.65 5.73
CA LYS A 128 17.48 -17.37 5.47
C LYS A 128 17.53 -17.00 3.98
N ILE A 129 17.86 -17.97 3.12
CA ILE A 129 17.86 -17.74 1.67
C ILE A 129 16.45 -17.40 1.19
N PHE A 130 15.44 -18.13 1.68
CA PHE A 130 14.05 -17.88 1.33
C PHE A 130 13.58 -16.49 1.78
N VAL A 131 13.90 -16.07 3.00
CA VAL A 131 13.61 -14.72 3.51
C VAL A 131 14.31 -13.66 2.66
N LEU A 132 15.58 -13.86 2.28
CA LEU A 132 16.31 -12.93 1.40
C LEU A 132 15.65 -12.83 0.01
N VAL A 133 15.18 -13.94 -0.54
CA VAL A 133 14.44 -13.95 -1.81
C VAL A 133 13.12 -13.20 -1.68
N LEU A 134 12.34 -13.46 -0.62
CA LEU A 134 11.09 -12.74 -0.36
C LEU A 134 11.31 -11.24 -0.15
N LEU A 135 12.37 -10.87 0.57
CA LEU A 135 12.73 -9.48 0.80
C LEU A 135 13.17 -8.81 -0.50
N GLY A 136 13.92 -9.49 -1.37
CA GLY A 136 14.29 -9.01 -2.70
C GLY A 136 13.07 -8.85 -3.62
N PHE A 137 12.12 -9.79 -3.57
CA PHE A 137 10.85 -9.69 -4.26
C PHE A 137 10.04 -8.49 -3.78
N ALA A 138 9.84 -8.35 -2.46
CA ALA A 138 9.13 -7.21 -1.88
C ALA A 138 9.81 -5.87 -2.19
N ALA A 139 11.14 -5.80 -2.12
CA ALA A 139 11.88 -4.59 -2.49
C ALA A 139 11.68 -4.21 -3.96
N THR A 140 11.64 -5.20 -4.85
CA THR A 140 11.38 -4.99 -6.27
C THR A 140 9.96 -4.49 -6.48
N ASP A 141 8.97 -5.12 -5.85
CA ASP A 141 7.58 -4.70 -5.93
C ASP A 141 7.40 -3.27 -5.42
N PHE A 142 7.94 -2.92 -4.26
CA PHE A 142 7.87 -1.55 -3.75
C PHE A 142 8.46 -0.53 -4.72
N LEU A 143 9.62 -0.84 -5.31
CA LEU A 143 10.28 0.05 -6.26
C LEU A 143 9.45 0.21 -7.55
N ILE A 144 8.86 -0.89 -8.04
CA ILE A 144 7.98 -0.88 -9.21
C ILE A 144 6.70 -0.10 -8.89
N THR A 145 6.05 -0.36 -7.78
CA THR A 145 4.79 0.27 -7.35
C THR A 145 4.95 1.78 -7.18
N ILE A 146 6.02 2.24 -6.51
CA ILE A 146 6.31 3.68 -6.36
C ILE A 146 6.56 4.32 -7.72
N THR A 147 7.32 3.64 -8.60
CA THR A 147 7.71 4.19 -9.90
C THR A 147 6.54 4.24 -10.88
N LEU A 148 5.76 3.16 -10.99
CA LEU A 148 4.57 3.10 -11.85
C LEU A 148 3.50 4.09 -11.38
N SER A 149 3.25 4.17 -10.07
CA SER A 149 2.29 5.14 -9.52
C SER A 149 2.73 6.59 -9.77
N GLY A 150 4.02 6.88 -9.61
CA GLY A 150 4.57 8.21 -9.91
C GLY A 150 4.51 8.57 -11.41
N ALA A 151 4.74 7.58 -12.28
CA ALA A 151 4.67 7.76 -13.72
C ALA A 151 3.23 8.00 -14.20
N ASP A 152 2.27 7.24 -13.67
CA ASP A 152 0.84 7.39 -13.97
C ASP A 152 0.31 8.75 -13.50
N ALA A 153 0.65 9.14 -12.26
CA ALA A 153 0.32 10.47 -11.75
C ALA A 153 0.89 11.60 -12.63
N SER A 154 2.10 11.41 -13.16
CA SER A 154 2.71 12.38 -14.08
C SER A 154 2.01 12.42 -15.43
N ALA A 155 1.58 11.28 -15.97
CA ALA A 155 0.78 11.23 -17.19
C ALA A 155 -0.54 12.01 -17.02
N HIS A 156 -1.25 11.79 -15.92
CA HIS A 156 -2.46 12.54 -15.59
C HIS A 156 -2.23 14.06 -15.48
N VAL A 157 -1.09 14.48 -14.93
CA VAL A 157 -0.73 15.90 -14.85
C VAL A 157 -0.45 16.48 -16.24
N VAL A 158 0.24 15.74 -17.11
CA VAL A 158 0.62 16.21 -18.45
C VAL A 158 -0.55 16.20 -19.43
N GLU A 159 -1.45 15.23 -19.32
CA GLU A 159 -2.66 15.14 -20.16
C GLU A 159 -3.79 16.06 -19.69
N ASN A 160 -3.64 16.70 -18.52
CA ASN A 160 -4.65 17.61 -17.99
C ASN A 160 -4.80 18.84 -18.92
N PRO A 161 -6.00 19.11 -19.47
CA PRO A 161 -6.24 20.26 -20.34
C PRO A 161 -5.95 21.62 -19.69
N PHE A 162 -5.95 21.67 -18.35
CA PHE A 162 -5.64 22.86 -17.55
C PHE A 162 -4.15 22.96 -17.17
N ALA A 163 -3.32 22.01 -17.59
CA ALA A 163 -1.88 22.04 -17.32
C ALA A 163 -1.20 23.12 -18.16
N PRO A 164 -0.30 23.92 -17.57
CA PRO A 164 0.53 24.86 -18.31
C PRO A 164 1.30 24.16 -19.44
N HIS A 165 1.48 24.85 -20.58
CA HIS A 165 2.17 24.30 -21.75
C HIS A 165 3.61 23.81 -21.47
N TRP A 166 4.28 24.37 -20.45
CA TRP A 166 5.62 23.95 -20.04
C TRP A 166 5.67 22.58 -19.32
N MET A 167 4.52 22.02 -18.94
CA MET A 167 4.44 20.67 -18.36
C MET A 167 4.33 19.58 -19.44
N HIS A 168 4.04 19.95 -20.69
CA HIS A 168 3.90 18.99 -21.78
C HIS A 168 5.25 18.31 -22.09
N GLY A 169 5.26 16.97 -22.14
CA GLY A 169 6.48 16.18 -22.32
C GLY A 169 7.37 16.06 -21.07
N GLY A 170 6.91 16.56 -19.93
CA GLY A 170 7.63 16.61 -18.66
C GLY A 170 7.57 15.36 -17.78
N ASN A 171 7.07 14.23 -18.29
CA ASN A 171 6.74 13.03 -17.49
C ASN A 171 7.85 12.64 -16.52
N THR A 172 9.10 12.58 -17.00
CA THR A 172 10.24 12.12 -16.19
C THR A 172 10.57 13.04 -15.01
N TRP A 173 10.63 14.36 -15.22
CA TRP A 173 10.99 15.28 -14.14
C TRP A 173 9.84 15.44 -13.15
N ILE A 174 8.58 15.40 -13.61
CA ILE A 174 7.39 15.42 -12.75
C ILE A 174 7.39 14.17 -11.87
N THR A 175 7.66 12.99 -12.45
CA THR A 175 7.72 11.72 -11.70
C THR A 175 8.77 11.80 -10.59
N LEU A 176 9.99 12.23 -10.93
CA LEU A 176 11.08 12.37 -9.96
C LEU A 176 10.72 13.37 -8.86
N LEU A 177 10.06 14.48 -9.20
CA LEU A 177 9.62 15.47 -8.23
C LEU A 177 8.53 14.94 -7.30
N LEU A 178 7.56 14.18 -7.82
CA LEU A 178 6.51 13.55 -7.01
C LEU A 178 7.09 12.50 -6.06
N ILE A 179 8.01 11.65 -6.53
CA ILE A 179 8.70 10.66 -5.70
C ILE A 179 9.54 11.36 -4.61
N ALA A 180 10.28 12.42 -4.97
CA ALA A 180 11.06 13.19 -4.01
C ALA A 180 10.17 13.87 -2.95
N ALA A 181 9.03 14.43 -3.37
CA ALA A 181 8.06 15.03 -2.47
C ALA A 181 7.45 13.99 -1.51
N LEU A 182 7.10 12.80 -2.02
CA LEU A 182 6.62 11.69 -1.21
C LEU A 182 7.68 11.28 -0.17
N GLY A 183 8.93 11.10 -0.60
CA GLY A 183 10.05 10.82 0.29
C GLY A 183 10.24 11.90 1.36
N ALA A 184 10.15 13.17 0.99
CA ALA A 184 10.24 14.30 1.93
C ALA A 184 9.10 14.32 2.96
N VAL A 185 7.88 13.94 2.57
CA VAL A 185 6.75 13.81 3.50
C VAL A 185 7.01 12.72 4.53
N PHE A 186 7.50 11.55 4.09
CA PHE A 186 7.87 10.47 5.01
C PHE A 186 9.05 10.85 5.93
N LEU A 187 10.02 11.61 5.41
CA LEU A 187 11.11 12.19 6.20
C LEU A 187 10.67 13.33 7.13
N LYS A 188 9.43 13.81 7.08
CA LYS A 188 8.96 14.85 8.02
C LYS A 188 8.34 14.23 9.27
N GLY A 189 7.71 13.09 9.13
CA GLY A 189 7.08 12.36 10.23
C GLY A 189 5.88 11.52 9.77
N PHE A 190 5.69 10.37 10.43
CA PHE A 190 4.61 9.43 10.12
C PHE A 190 3.21 10.02 10.36
N LYS A 191 3.08 10.88 11.38
CA LYS A 191 1.82 11.51 11.75
C LYS A 191 1.33 12.50 10.68
N GLU A 192 2.24 13.26 10.10
CA GLU A 192 1.99 14.20 9.00
C GLU A 192 1.59 13.45 7.73
N ALA A 193 2.29 12.37 7.41
CA ALA A 193 1.97 11.51 6.28
C ALA A 193 0.54 10.93 6.37
N ILE A 194 0.14 10.42 7.54
CA ILE A 194 -1.23 9.94 7.79
C ILE A 194 -2.26 11.04 7.54
N GLY A 195 -2.02 12.26 8.04
CA GLY A 195 -2.95 13.38 7.86
C GLY A 195 -3.19 13.71 6.39
N ILE A 196 -2.13 13.76 5.60
CA ILE A 196 -2.18 13.99 4.15
C ILE A 196 -2.91 12.82 3.45
N ALA A 197 -2.54 11.58 3.77
CA ALA A 197 -3.15 10.40 3.17
C ALA A 197 -4.66 10.32 3.41
N VAL A 198 -5.12 10.58 4.64
CA VAL A 198 -6.55 10.60 4.98
C VAL A 198 -7.31 11.64 4.14
N ALA A 199 -6.77 12.86 4.01
CA ALA A 199 -7.42 13.91 3.23
C ALA A 199 -7.50 13.55 1.73
N LEU A 200 -6.41 13.01 1.18
CA LEU A 200 -6.35 12.57 -0.22
C LEU A 200 -7.33 11.43 -0.49
N VAL A 201 -7.31 10.37 0.34
CA VAL A 201 -8.20 9.21 0.19
C VAL A 201 -9.66 9.63 0.33
N ALA A 202 -10.00 10.46 1.33
CA ALA A 202 -11.37 10.92 1.51
C ALA A 202 -11.87 11.71 0.28
N THR A 203 -11.03 12.60 -0.26
CA THR A 203 -11.35 13.37 -1.47
C THR A 203 -11.52 12.45 -2.68
N TYR A 204 -10.57 11.54 -2.89
CA TYR A 204 -10.59 10.58 -3.99
C TYR A 204 -11.83 9.69 -3.96
N LEU A 205 -12.15 9.08 -2.81
CA LEU A 205 -13.32 8.22 -2.66
C LEU A 205 -14.62 9.00 -2.85
N THR A 206 -14.69 10.25 -2.37
CA THR A 206 -15.87 11.11 -2.57
C THR A 206 -16.09 11.39 -4.05
N LEU A 207 -15.03 11.75 -4.79
CA LEU A 207 -15.12 11.97 -6.23
C LEU A 207 -15.53 10.69 -6.98
N ASN A 208 -14.99 9.54 -6.60
CA ASN A 208 -15.40 8.24 -7.17
C ASN A 208 -16.88 7.96 -6.94
N VAL A 209 -17.40 8.21 -5.74
CA VAL A 209 -18.83 8.04 -5.44
C VAL A 209 -19.69 8.94 -6.34
N VAL A 210 -19.29 10.20 -6.55
CA VAL A 210 -20.00 11.12 -7.45
C VAL A 210 -19.98 10.58 -8.89
N VAL A 211 -18.83 10.15 -9.40
CA VAL A 211 -18.70 9.57 -10.75
C VAL A 211 -19.58 8.33 -10.91
N LEU A 212 -19.56 7.42 -9.93
CA LEU A 212 -20.40 6.22 -9.92
C LEU A 212 -21.89 6.56 -9.90
N ALA A 213 -22.30 7.53 -9.07
CA ALA A 213 -23.70 7.95 -8.98
C ALA A 213 -24.21 8.56 -10.30
N VAL A 214 -23.43 9.46 -10.91
CA VAL A 214 -23.75 10.06 -12.21
C VAL A 214 -23.79 9.01 -13.32
N SER A 215 -22.82 8.10 -13.35
CA SER A 215 -22.76 7.02 -14.34
C SER A 215 -23.96 6.08 -14.20
N ALA A 216 -24.30 5.67 -12.97
CA ALA A 216 -25.47 4.85 -12.69
C ALA A 216 -26.76 5.55 -13.14
N TRP A 217 -26.91 6.84 -12.84
CA TRP A 217 -28.06 7.64 -13.28
C TRP A 217 -28.19 7.65 -14.80
N GLN A 218 -27.09 7.85 -15.52
CA GLN A 218 -27.07 7.91 -16.97
C GLN A 218 -27.43 6.56 -17.62
N VAL A 219 -26.95 5.44 -17.04
CA VAL A 219 -27.28 4.08 -17.47
C VAL A 219 -28.77 3.78 -17.23
N LEU A 220 -29.30 4.10 -16.04
CA LEU A 220 -30.70 3.87 -15.69
C LEU A 220 -31.66 4.72 -16.55
N SER A 221 -31.25 5.92 -16.96
CA SER A 221 -32.06 6.84 -17.76
C SER A 221 -32.10 6.47 -19.26
N HIS A 222 -31.19 5.60 -19.74
CA HIS A 222 -31.12 5.17 -21.15
C HIS A 222 -31.03 3.64 -21.26
N PRO A 223 -32.15 2.91 -21.02
CA PRO A 223 -32.16 1.45 -20.83
C PRO A 223 -31.80 0.58 -22.07
N VAL A 224 -31.39 1.16 -23.20
CA VAL A 224 -31.07 0.39 -24.43
C VAL A 224 -29.62 -0.13 -24.46
N LYS A 225 -28.69 0.37 -23.63
CA LYS A 225 -27.27 0.01 -23.74
C LYS A 225 -26.86 -1.34 -23.12
N ILE A 226 -27.68 -1.96 -22.27
CA ILE A 226 -27.31 -3.22 -21.58
C ILE A 226 -27.66 -4.44 -22.45
N GLY A 227 -28.83 -4.43 -23.11
CA GLY A 227 -29.29 -5.51 -23.99
C GLY A 227 -28.36 -5.72 -25.19
N ASP A 228 -28.03 -4.63 -25.90
CA ASP A 228 -27.10 -4.64 -27.04
C ASP A 228 -25.71 -5.18 -26.67
N TRP A 229 -25.29 -4.98 -25.42
CA TRP A 229 -23.99 -5.39 -24.92
C TRP A 229 -23.94 -6.88 -24.61
N THR A 230 -25.00 -7.44 -24.01
CA THR A 230 -25.15 -8.89 -23.83
C THR A 230 -25.33 -9.62 -25.14
N ASP A 231 -26.04 -9.01 -26.09
CA ASP A 231 -26.25 -9.57 -27.43
C ASP A 231 -24.94 -9.53 -28.23
N ALA A 232 -24.16 -8.45 -28.15
CA ALA A 232 -22.83 -8.37 -28.77
C ALA A 232 -21.83 -9.36 -28.15
N MET A 233 -21.86 -9.52 -26.82
CA MET A 233 -20.98 -10.44 -26.10
C MET A 233 -21.24 -11.91 -26.48
N THR A 234 -22.52 -12.29 -26.60
CA THR A 234 -22.93 -13.65 -26.99
C THR A 234 -22.80 -13.90 -28.50
N ALA A 235 -22.88 -12.86 -29.33
CA ALA A 235 -22.61 -12.94 -30.77
C ALA A 235 -21.12 -13.14 -31.10
N GLU A 236 -20.21 -12.52 -30.33
CA GLU A 236 -18.77 -12.61 -30.57
C GLU A 236 -18.14 -13.88 -29.95
N HIS A 237 -18.71 -14.41 -28.86
CA HIS A 237 -18.20 -15.60 -28.18
C HIS A 237 -19.29 -16.67 -28.04
N SER A 238 -19.20 -17.71 -28.86
CA SER A 238 -20.22 -18.78 -28.97
C SER A 238 -20.26 -19.77 -27.80
N SER A 239 -19.32 -19.71 -26.84
CA SER A 239 -19.37 -20.56 -25.63
C SER A 239 -18.92 -19.85 -24.35
N PRO A 240 -19.69 -19.96 -23.24
CA PRO A 240 -19.31 -19.41 -21.94
C PRO A 240 -17.96 -19.92 -21.41
N LEU A 241 -17.58 -21.16 -21.76
CA LEU A 241 -16.28 -21.74 -21.40
C LEU A 241 -15.11 -21.06 -22.14
N ALA A 242 -15.29 -20.68 -23.41
CA ALA A 242 -14.29 -19.91 -24.14
C ALA A 242 -14.14 -18.49 -23.55
N MET A 243 -15.23 -17.87 -23.12
CA MET A 243 -15.20 -16.56 -22.45
C MET A 243 -14.41 -16.61 -21.13
N ILE A 244 -14.62 -17.65 -20.33
CA ILE A 244 -13.85 -17.89 -19.09
C ILE A 244 -12.38 -18.17 -19.42
N GLY A 245 -12.09 -18.96 -20.46
CA GLY A 245 -10.72 -19.23 -20.91
C GLY A 245 -9.97 -17.96 -21.33
N VAL A 246 -10.62 -17.07 -22.09
CA VAL A 246 -10.07 -15.77 -22.48
C VAL A 246 -9.89 -14.85 -21.27
N ALA A 247 -10.88 -14.81 -20.36
CA ALA A 247 -10.77 -14.03 -19.12
C ALA A 247 -9.59 -14.48 -18.24
N LEU A 248 -9.33 -15.79 -18.14
CA LEU A 248 -8.17 -16.35 -17.44
C LEU A 248 -6.84 -16.05 -18.15
N LEU A 249 -6.83 -15.97 -19.49
CA LEU A 249 -5.64 -15.61 -20.25
C LEU A 249 -5.32 -14.11 -20.13
N VAL A 250 -6.35 -13.27 -20.02
CA VAL A 250 -6.21 -11.81 -19.80
C VAL A 250 -5.93 -11.47 -18.34
N PHE A 251 -6.22 -12.39 -17.41
CA PHE A 251 -6.00 -12.22 -15.97
C PHE A 251 -4.63 -11.66 -15.59
N PRO A 252 -3.48 -12.12 -16.13
CA PRO A 252 -2.18 -11.53 -15.80
C PRO A 252 -2.09 -10.03 -16.11
N LYS A 253 -2.75 -9.56 -17.17
CA LYS A 253 -2.81 -8.13 -17.50
C LYS A 253 -3.69 -7.35 -16.51
N LEU A 254 -4.75 -7.97 -16.00
CA LEU A 254 -5.61 -7.38 -14.97
C LEU A 254 -4.91 -7.36 -13.60
N ALA A 255 -4.12 -8.40 -13.32
CA ALA A 255 -3.35 -8.51 -12.08
C ALA A 255 -2.23 -7.47 -12.00
N LEU A 256 -1.62 -7.08 -13.13
CA LEU A 256 -0.71 -5.91 -13.19
C LEU A 256 -1.41 -4.61 -12.79
N GLY A 257 -2.75 -4.55 -12.90
CA GLY A 257 -3.57 -3.43 -12.48
C GLY A 257 -4.06 -3.53 -11.04
N MET A 258 -3.58 -4.45 -10.21
CA MET A 258 -3.90 -4.48 -8.78
C MET A 258 -2.68 -4.02 -7.97
N SER A 259 -2.73 -2.82 -7.39
CA SER A 259 -1.68 -2.32 -6.49
C SER A 259 -2.09 -2.55 -5.02
N GLY A 260 -1.13 -2.86 -4.15
CA GLY A 260 -1.34 -3.01 -2.71
C GLY A 260 -1.75 -4.39 -2.18
N PHE A 261 -1.77 -5.46 -2.99
CA PHE A 261 -1.90 -6.83 -2.46
C PHE A 261 -0.63 -7.34 -1.79
N GLU A 262 0.53 -6.74 -2.04
CA GLU A 262 1.80 -7.21 -1.49
C GLU A 262 2.05 -6.66 -0.08
N THR A 263 1.60 -5.42 0.17
CA THR A 263 1.71 -4.73 1.47
C THR A 263 0.92 -5.41 2.59
N GLY A 264 -0.24 -5.98 2.26
CA GLY A 264 -1.08 -6.67 3.25
C GLY A 264 -0.52 -8.02 3.72
N VAL A 265 0.28 -8.72 2.91
CA VAL A 265 0.82 -10.07 3.26
C VAL A 265 2.17 -9.96 3.96
N ALA A 266 3.01 -9.00 3.54
CA ALA A 266 4.39 -8.89 4.01
C ALA A 266 4.49 -8.20 5.37
N VAL A 267 3.64 -7.20 5.66
CA VAL A 267 3.74 -6.38 6.87
C VAL A 267 2.32 -5.98 7.35
N MET A 268 1.71 -6.82 8.20
CA MET A 268 0.57 -6.38 9.00
C MET A 268 1.10 -5.77 10.30
N PRO A 269 0.74 -4.53 10.68
CA PRO A 269 0.96 -4.05 12.05
C PRO A 269 0.03 -4.72 13.07
#